data_AF-A0A371WVZ2-F1
#
_entry.id   AF-A0A371WVZ2-F1
#
_cell.length_a   1.000
_cell.length_b   1.000
_cell.length_c   1.000
_cell.angle_alpha   90.00
_cell.angle_beta   90.00
_cell.angle_gamma   90.00
#
_symmetry.space_group_name_H-M   'P 1'
#
loop_
_entity.id
_entity.type
_entity.pdbx_description
1 polymer ?
#
loop_
_entity_poly.entity_id
_entity_poly.type
_entity_poly.pdbx_seq_one_letter_code
_entity_poly.pdbx_strand_id
1 'polypeptide(L)'
;MLQAMSSAQAFDASAPCRVSAERRNSLEAIFLHSSFRASSTWVWSRFRRMDDVLAYHEIFHEILATLTRANCAELTARTWHSKHPDGAPYFEEFEPLIQSEGGVAHFTPAMAFENFVPQGGFTGSLTSDERTYVRMLIDHAQNLARTPVLADTRSLGRVIAIKADFPGLHIVLYRNLFQQWCSYSEQLAHHNPYFMETIKRTIESSPEDRFFKLLRQIFPLGRPSLTDANYFYCFVLLHLYLYAQVAEAADMVIDVNALECDRSYRRAVEGQIVDKSGVNIDFADVKKSIAFSFTPLGSVESVSTRLSAMVDDILAHAPSAAGRAFVQKALGELLDEYERYMFYAGALANYAAPDGMLAQEFDNEWQQLNREMQSVLQSTSWRVTAPLRGVKNWLRA
;
A
#
# COMPACT_ATOMS: atom_id res chain seq x y z
N MET A 1 -17.04 -25.86 23.64
CA MET A 1 -17.20 -26.85 22.55
C MET A 1 -16.20 -26.48 21.47
N LEU A 2 -14.93 -26.73 21.78
CA LEU A 2 -13.73 -26.21 21.12
C LEU A 2 -12.95 -27.44 20.67
N GLN A 3 -12.94 -27.73 19.37
CA GLN A 3 -11.94 -28.61 18.76
C GLN A 3 -11.90 -28.45 17.24
N ALA A 4 -10.68 -28.18 16.77
CA ALA A 4 -10.12 -28.54 15.46
C ALA A 4 -10.74 -27.95 14.19
N MET A 5 -10.05 -26.97 13.58
CA MET A 5 -9.80 -26.95 12.14
C MET A 5 -8.40 -26.39 11.87
N SER A 6 -7.42 -27.30 11.79
CA SER A 6 -6.13 -27.07 11.15
C SER A 6 -6.14 -27.88 9.86
N SER A 7 -6.17 -27.19 8.73
CA SER A 7 -5.83 -27.77 7.43
C SER A 7 -5.36 -26.65 6.51
N ALA A 8 -4.07 -26.32 6.63
CA ALA A 8 -3.36 -25.61 5.57
C ALA A 8 -3.22 -26.61 4.40
N GLN A 9 -3.97 -26.40 3.32
CA GLN A 9 -3.74 -27.12 2.07
C GLN A 9 -2.45 -26.59 1.44
N ALA A 10 -1.42 -27.43 1.44
CA ALA A 10 -0.24 -27.23 0.63
C ALA A 10 -0.61 -27.40 -0.85
N PHE A 11 -0.33 -26.37 -1.67
CA PHE A 11 -0.40 -26.46 -3.12
C PHE A 11 0.79 -27.30 -3.62
N ASP A 12 0.47 -28.45 -4.23
CA ASP A 12 1.42 -29.36 -4.86
C ASP A 12 1.96 -28.73 -6.16
N ALA A 13 3.26 -28.45 -6.18
CA ALA A 13 3.99 -27.95 -7.33
C ALA A 13 4.93 -29.07 -7.83
N SER A 14 4.48 -29.88 -8.78
CA SER A 14 5.35 -30.87 -9.42
C SER A 14 4.96 -31.20 -10.87
N ALA A 15 5.49 -30.42 -11.82
CA ALA A 15 6.03 -30.92 -13.10
C ALA A 15 6.74 -29.78 -13.89
N PRO A 16 8.01 -29.94 -14.32
CA PRO A 16 8.68 -28.95 -15.15
C PRO A 16 8.36 -29.20 -16.63
N CYS A 17 7.44 -28.40 -17.19
CA CYS A 17 7.26 -28.31 -18.64
C CYS A 17 8.40 -27.47 -19.22
N ARG A 18 9.39 -28.12 -19.84
CA ARG A 18 10.43 -27.44 -20.63
C ARG A 18 9.82 -26.99 -21.95
N VAL A 19 9.29 -25.77 -21.97
CA VAL A 19 9.02 -25.04 -23.21
C VAL A 19 10.20 -24.11 -23.47
N SER A 20 10.77 -24.21 -24.66
CA SER A 20 11.82 -23.33 -25.18
C SER A 20 11.40 -21.86 -25.06
N ALA A 21 12.22 -21.07 -24.37
CA ALA A 21 12.01 -19.65 -24.11
C ALA A 21 12.27 -18.79 -25.36
N GLU A 22 11.34 -18.78 -26.29
CA GLU A 22 11.11 -17.58 -27.09
C GLU A 22 10.40 -16.58 -26.17
N ARG A 23 11.05 -15.45 -25.86
CA ARG A 23 10.49 -14.38 -25.03
C ARG A 23 9.22 -13.86 -25.69
N ARG A 24 8.05 -14.34 -25.26
CA ARG A 24 6.80 -13.60 -25.44
C ARG A 24 6.85 -12.43 -24.46
N ASN A 25 7.39 -11.30 -24.89
CA ASN A 25 7.07 -10.05 -24.23
C ASN A 25 5.57 -9.83 -24.47
N SER A 26 4.75 -10.02 -23.44
CA SER A 26 3.34 -9.67 -23.52
C SER A 26 3.24 -8.16 -23.57
N LEU A 27 2.57 -7.62 -24.60
CA LEU A 27 2.20 -6.20 -24.65
C LEU A 27 0.95 -5.93 -23.79
N GLU A 28 0.41 -6.93 -23.11
CA GLU A 28 -0.70 -6.73 -22.17
C GLU A 28 -0.25 -5.90 -20.95
N ALA A 29 -1.18 -5.12 -20.41
CA ALA A 29 -0.89 -4.24 -19.30
C ALA A 29 -0.71 -5.02 -17.99
N ILE A 30 0.15 -4.50 -17.11
CA ILE A 30 0.27 -4.92 -15.72
C ILE A 30 -0.27 -3.80 -14.84
N PHE A 31 -1.25 -4.09 -14.01
CA PHE A 31 -1.81 -3.13 -13.06
C PHE A 31 -1.33 -3.44 -11.64
N LEU A 32 -0.76 -2.44 -10.98
CA LEU A 32 -0.36 -2.51 -9.57
C LEU A 32 -1.36 -1.72 -8.73
N HIS A 33 -2.29 -2.44 -8.12
CA HIS A 33 -3.30 -1.91 -7.22
C HIS A 33 -2.78 -1.94 -5.79
N SER A 34 -2.93 -0.86 -5.05
CA SER A 34 -2.41 -0.80 -3.68
C SER A 34 -3.20 0.20 -2.84
N SER A 35 -3.00 0.18 -1.53
CA SER A 35 -3.31 1.36 -0.72
C SER A 35 -2.06 2.22 -0.56
N PHE A 36 -2.23 3.46 -0.10
CA PHE A 36 -1.09 4.29 0.27
C PHE A 36 -0.26 3.61 1.34
N ARG A 37 1.06 3.83 1.27
CA ARG A 37 2.04 3.30 2.24
C ARG A 37 2.13 1.76 2.26
N ALA A 38 1.59 1.08 1.24
CA ALA A 38 1.77 -0.36 0.99
C ALA A 38 3.01 -0.68 0.12
N SER A 39 4.05 0.17 0.18
CA SER A 39 5.29 0.03 -0.61
C SER A 39 5.12 0.01 -2.14
N SER A 40 3.99 0.52 -2.65
CA SER A 40 3.67 0.57 -4.08
C SER A 40 4.70 1.33 -4.89
N THR A 41 5.18 2.48 -4.40
CA THR A 41 6.23 3.24 -5.09
C THR A 41 7.54 2.46 -5.22
N TRP A 42 7.92 1.65 -4.21
CA TRP A 42 9.10 0.80 -4.34
C TRP A 42 8.88 -0.29 -5.38
N VAL A 43 7.75 -1.03 -5.31
CA VAL A 43 7.43 -2.08 -6.31
C VAL A 43 7.39 -1.50 -7.73
N TRP A 44 6.68 -0.39 -7.93
CA TRP A 44 6.64 0.33 -9.20
C TRP A 44 8.05 0.71 -9.70
N SER A 45 8.91 1.20 -8.82
CA SER A 45 10.28 1.58 -9.20
C SER A 45 11.11 0.38 -9.69
N ARG A 46 10.75 -0.85 -9.32
CA ARG A 46 11.39 -2.08 -9.83
C ARG A 46 11.03 -2.32 -11.29
N PHE A 47 9.76 -2.14 -11.63
CA PHE A 47 9.30 -2.20 -13.02
C PHE A 47 9.88 -1.06 -13.85
N ARG A 48 9.92 0.17 -13.32
CA ARG A 48 10.46 1.35 -14.03
C ARG A 48 11.92 1.19 -14.49
N ARG A 49 12.72 0.38 -13.77
CA ARG A 49 14.14 0.15 -14.11
C ARG A 49 14.35 -0.77 -15.31
N MET A 50 13.29 -1.34 -15.87
CA MET A 50 13.36 -2.30 -16.97
C MET A 50 13.22 -1.57 -18.31
N ASP A 51 14.11 -1.86 -19.25
CA ASP A 51 14.17 -1.15 -20.55
C ASP A 51 12.95 -1.42 -21.46
N ASP A 52 12.31 -2.57 -21.27
CA ASP A 52 11.14 -3.05 -22.03
C ASP A 52 9.80 -2.70 -21.37
N VAL A 53 9.82 -1.90 -20.30
CA VAL A 53 8.62 -1.46 -19.56
C VAL A 53 8.46 0.05 -19.66
N LEU A 54 7.21 0.51 -19.72
CA LEU A 54 6.84 1.89 -19.43
C LEU A 54 5.92 1.92 -18.21
N ALA A 55 6.43 2.42 -17.08
CA ALA A 55 5.76 2.32 -15.79
C ALA A 55 5.21 3.68 -15.32
N TYR A 56 3.89 3.86 -15.37
CA TYR A 56 3.23 5.07 -14.88
C TYR A 56 2.96 5.01 -13.36
N HIS A 57 3.34 6.07 -12.64
CA HIS A 57 3.12 6.20 -11.20
C HIS A 57 1.83 6.99 -10.88
N GLU A 58 1.01 6.47 -9.97
CA GLU A 58 -0.24 7.06 -9.50
C GLU A 58 -1.12 7.62 -10.63
N ILE A 59 -1.59 6.75 -11.53
CA ILE A 59 -2.38 7.13 -12.71
C ILE A 59 -3.67 7.89 -12.36
N PHE A 60 -4.12 7.88 -11.11
CA PHE A 60 -5.28 8.62 -10.61
C PHE A 60 -4.91 9.73 -9.62
N HIS A 61 -3.65 10.19 -9.61
CA HIS A 61 -3.23 11.29 -8.75
C HIS A 61 -3.85 12.62 -9.19
N GLU A 62 -4.40 13.40 -8.25
CA GLU A 62 -5.06 14.68 -8.54
C GLU A 62 -4.15 15.70 -9.23
N ILE A 63 -2.83 15.60 -9.03
CA ILE A 63 -1.83 16.48 -9.68
C ILE A 63 -1.85 16.37 -11.21
N LEU A 64 -2.29 15.23 -11.75
CA LEU A 64 -2.32 15.00 -13.20
C LEU A 64 -3.28 15.95 -13.92
N ALA A 65 -4.24 16.56 -13.20
CA ALA A 65 -5.12 17.58 -13.77
C ALA A 65 -4.41 18.91 -14.07
N THR A 66 -3.29 19.18 -13.40
CA THR A 66 -2.58 20.47 -13.49
C THR A 66 -1.08 20.31 -13.74
N LEU A 67 -0.63 19.08 -13.99
CA LEU A 67 0.78 18.76 -14.21
C LEU A 67 1.32 19.54 -15.42
N THR A 68 2.39 20.29 -15.23
CA THR A 68 3.13 20.95 -16.31
C THR A 68 4.46 20.25 -16.54
N ARG A 69 5.07 20.43 -17.73
CA ARG A 69 6.41 19.88 -17.99
C ARG A 69 7.45 20.37 -16.98
N ALA A 70 7.35 21.63 -16.55
CA ALA A 70 8.24 22.20 -15.53
C ALA A 70 8.08 21.49 -14.18
N ASN A 71 6.85 21.38 -13.67
CA ASN A 71 6.60 20.76 -12.36
C ASN A 71 6.86 19.24 -12.39
N CYS A 72 6.66 18.59 -13.53
CA CYS A 72 6.97 17.17 -13.72
C CYS A 72 8.42 16.85 -13.34
N ALA A 73 9.37 17.71 -13.71
CA ALA A 73 10.79 17.53 -13.40
C ALA A 73 11.14 17.71 -11.91
N GLU A 74 10.33 18.43 -11.15
CA GLU A 74 10.62 18.79 -9.75
C GLU A 74 10.09 17.77 -8.73
N LEU A 75 9.06 17.01 -9.10
CA LEU A 75 8.36 16.07 -8.22
C LEU A 75 9.15 14.78 -8.02
N THR A 76 10.07 14.81 -7.05
CA THR A 76 10.99 13.70 -6.73
C THR A 76 10.83 13.22 -5.29
N ALA A 77 11.54 12.15 -4.91
CA ALA A 77 11.57 11.64 -3.54
C ALA A 77 12.08 12.64 -2.49
N ARG A 78 12.76 13.71 -2.93
CA ARG A 78 13.40 14.74 -2.09
C ARG A 78 12.47 15.88 -1.70
N THR A 79 11.33 16.03 -2.37
CA THR A 79 10.41 17.15 -2.09
C THR A 79 9.57 16.97 -0.84
N TRP A 80 9.58 15.77 -0.23
CA TRP A 80 8.85 15.45 0.98
C TRP A 80 9.48 14.27 1.73
N HIS A 81 9.03 13.98 2.96
CA HIS A 81 9.51 12.86 3.77
C HIS A 81 9.00 11.49 3.25
N SER A 82 9.36 11.14 2.02
CA SER A 82 8.79 10.00 1.30
C SER A 82 9.23 8.63 1.82
N LYS A 83 10.50 8.55 2.29
CA LYS A 83 11.29 7.33 2.52
C LYS A 83 11.57 6.52 1.25
N HIS A 84 11.31 7.09 0.08
CA HIS A 84 11.60 6.46 -1.20
C HIS A 84 13.08 6.69 -1.55
N PRO A 85 13.73 5.76 -2.27
CA PRO A 85 15.08 6.01 -2.78
C PRO A 85 15.06 7.17 -3.77
N ASP A 86 16.20 7.85 -3.92
CA ASP A 86 16.39 8.81 -4.99
C ASP A 86 16.22 8.14 -6.35
N GLY A 87 15.67 8.89 -7.31
CA GLY A 87 15.42 8.44 -8.67
C GLY A 87 14.96 9.59 -9.54
N ALA A 88 14.64 9.26 -10.80
CA ALA A 88 14.02 10.21 -11.71
C ALA A 88 12.63 10.65 -11.19
N PRO A 89 12.11 11.81 -11.63
CA PRO A 89 10.85 12.35 -11.13
C PRO A 89 9.69 11.36 -11.24
N TYR A 90 8.74 11.41 -10.31
CA TYR A 90 7.67 10.41 -10.18
C TYR A 90 6.78 10.32 -11.41
N PHE A 91 6.53 11.45 -12.08
CA PHE A 91 5.57 11.57 -13.16
C PHE A 91 6.22 11.73 -14.54
N GLU A 92 7.52 11.44 -14.67
CA GLU A 92 8.28 11.63 -15.91
C GLU A 92 7.63 10.93 -17.11
N GLU A 93 7.08 9.72 -16.91
CA GLU A 93 6.42 8.95 -17.97
C GLU A 93 5.18 9.63 -18.56
N PHE A 94 4.61 10.63 -17.86
CA PHE A 94 3.49 11.42 -18.36
C PHE A 94 3.91 12.62 -19.20
N GLU A 95 5.20 13.01 -19.22
CA GLU A 95 5.68 14.21 -19.92
C GLU A 95 5.21 14.31 -21.39
N PRO A 96 5.24 13.24 -22.21
CA PRO A 96 4.76 13.28 -23.60
C PRO A 96 3.25 13.51 -23.72
N LEU A 97 2.50 13.25 -22.66
CA LEU A 97 1.03 13.29 -22.59
C LEU A 97 0.49 14.58 -21.96
N ILE A 98 1.38 15.48 -21.52
CA ILE A 98 1.02 16.78 -20.95
C ILE A 98 0.58 17.74 -22.07
N GLN A 99 -0.60 18.33 -21.90
CA GLN A 99 -1.18 19.31 -22.81
C GLN A 99 -0.42 20.65 -22.77
N SER A 100 -0.62 21.51 -23.77
CA SER A 100 0.06 22.82 -23.85
C SER A 100 -0.24 23.74 -22.66
N GLU A 101 -1.47 23.67 -22.16
CA GLU A 101 -2.04 24.45 -21.07
C GLU A 101 -1.80 23.81 -19.69
N GLY A 102 -1.14 22.65 -19.64
CA GLY A 102 -0.99 21.82 -18.45
C GLY A 102 -2.09 20.76 -18.34
N GLY A 103 -1.87 19.80 -17.44
CA GLY A 103 -2.70 18.61 -17.30
C GLY A 103 -2.32 17.50 -18.28
N VAL A 104 -2.56 16.26 -17.87
CA VAL A 104 -2.41 15.08 -18.74
C VAL A 104 -3.67 14.89 -19.56
N ALA A 105 -3.51 14.66 -20.86
CA ALA A 105 -4.64 14.48 -21.78
C ALA A 105 -5.64 13.42 -21.26
N HIS A 106 -6.94 13.73 -21.39
CA HIS A 106 -8.08 12.93 -20.94
C HIS A 106 -8.21 12.70 -19.42
N PHE A 107 -7.27 13.12 -18.60
CA PHE A 107 -7.41 13.04 -17.15
C PHE A 107 -8.47 14.06 -16.67
N THR A 108 -9.37 13.63 -15.78
CA THR A 108 -10.31 14.53 -15.10
C THR A 108 -10.12 14.46 -13.60
N PRO A 109 -10.25 15.58 -12.85
CA PRO A 109 -10.07 15.57 -11.39
C PRO A 109 -10.94 14.55 -10.66
N ALA A 110 -12.15 14.30 -11.17
CA ALA A 110 -13.10 13.33 -10.63
C ALA A 110 -12.53 11.90 -10.56
N MET A 111 -11.55 11.56 -11.41
CA MET A 111 -10.92 10.24 -11.39
C MET A 111 -10.17 9.98 -10.09
N ALA A 112 -9.72 11.01 -9.36
CA ALA A 112 -8.92 10.82 -8.16
C ALA A 112 -9.74 10.27 -6.98
N PHE A 113 -10.90 10.86 -6.68
CA PHE A 113 -11.68 10.49 -5.49
C PHE A 113 -13.17 10.30 -5.76
N GLU A 114 -13.79 11.13 -6.58
CA GLU A 114 -15.22 11.09 -6.90
C GLU A 114 -15.61 9.78 -7.58
N ASN A 115 -14.75 9.28 -8.47
CA ASN A 115 -14.92 8.01 -9.15
C ASN A 115 -14.22 6.84 -8.44
N PHE A 116 -13.75 7.03 -7.20
CA PHE A 116 -12.99 6.00 -6.46
C PHE A 116 -13.71 4.66 -6.41
N VAL A 117 -14.98 4.67 -5.98
CA VAL A 117 -15.92 3.58 -6.20
C VAL A 117 -16.73 3.92 -7.45
N PRO A 118 -16.82 3.02 -8.45
CA PRO A 118 -17.62 3.26 -9.65
C PRO A 118 -19.09 3.54 -9.33
N GLN A 119 -19.77 4.25 -10.24
CA GLN A 119 -21.22 4.41 -10.14
C GLN A 119 -21.88 3.03 -10.22
N GLY A 120 -22.76 2.74 -9.25
CA GLY A 120 -23.33 1.39 -9.09
C GLY A 120 -22.55 0.48 -8.14
N GLY A 121 -21.49 0.99 -7.49
CA GLY A 121 -20.69 0.27 -6.50
C GLY A 121 -19.48 -0.43 -7.11
N PHE A 122 -18.86 -1.35 -6.35
CA PHE A 122 -17.63 -2.05 -6.74
C PHE A 122 -17.73 -2.86 -8.04
N THR A 123 -18.93 -3.30 -8.41
CA THR A 123 -19.22 -4.02 -9.66
C THR A 123 -19.73 -3.11 -10.78
N GLY A 124 -19.73 -1.79 -10.55
CA GLY A 124 -20.04 -0.80 -11.57
C GLY A 124 -18.94 -0.72 -12.64
N SER A 125 -19.24 -0.02 -13.72
CA SER A 125 -18.29 0.20 -14.81
C SER A 125 -17.50 1.48 -14.64
N LEU A 126 -16.30 1.54 -15.23
CA LEU A 126 -15.59 2.81 -15.39
C LEU A 126 -16.44 3.80 -16.20
N THR A 127 -16.21 5.08 -16.01
CA THR A 127 -16.74 6.13 -16.89
C THR A 127 -16.11 6.06 -18.28
N SER A 128 -16.72 6.74 -19.27
CA SER A 128 -16.12 6.88 -20.61
C SER A 128 -14.75 7.56 -20.56
N ASP A 129 -14.61 8.54 -19.68
CA ASP A 129 -13.41 9.36 -19.57
C ASP A 129 -12.27 8.53 -18.95
N GLU A 130 -12.56 7.76 -17.89
CA GLU A 130 -11.59 6.84 -17.29
C GLU A 130 -11.13 5.79 -18.31
N ARG A 131 -12.05 5.20 -19.08
CA ARG A 131 -11.69 4.26 -20.15
C ARG A 131 -10.76 4.90 -21.17
N THR A 132 -11.11 6.10 -21.64
CA THR A 132 -10.33 6.79 -22.67
C THR A 132 -8.94 7.13 -22.15
N TYR A 133 -8.85 7.63 -20.92
CA TYR A 133 -7.59 7.98 -20.26
C TYR A 133 -6.69 6.76 -20.05
N VAL A 134 -7.20 5.69 -19.43
CA VAL A 134 -6.41 4.47 -19.17
C VAL A 134 -5.98 3.80 -20.48
N ARG A 135 -6.87 3.76 -21.49
CA ARG A 135 -6.53 3.27 -22.83
C ARG A 135 -5.38 4.06 -23.46
N MET A 136 -5.42 5.39 -23.38
CA MET A 136 -4.35 6.24 -23.90
C MET A 136 -2.98 5.92 -23.27
N LEU A 137 -2.92 5.70 -21.95
CA LEU A 137 -1.67 5.33 -21.27
C LEU A 137 -1.10 3.99 -21.78
N ILE A 138 -1.98 3.00 -21.94
CA ILE A 138 -1.63 1.67 -22.46
C ILE A 138 -1.15 1.77 -23.90
N ASP A 139 -1.92 2.44 -24.76
CA ASP A 139 -1.59 2.59 -26.18
C ASP A 139 -0.28 3.35 -26.37
N HIS A 140 0.00 4.37 -25.55
CA HIS A 140 1.28 5.09 -25.58
C HIS A 140 2.47 4.16 -25.27
N ALA A 141 2.37 3.31 -24.23
CA ALA A 141 3.42 2.33 -23.93
C ALA A 141 3.63 1.32 -25.06
N GLN A 142 2.53 0.79 -25.59
CA GLN A 142 2.55 -0.21 -26.67
C GLN A 142 3.09 0.35 -27.98
N ASN A 143 2.79 1.61 -28.31
CA ASN A 143 3.34 2.30 -29.47
C ASN A 143 4.86 2.51 -29.38
N LEU A 144 5.42 2.50 -28.16
CA LEU A 144 6.87 2.49 -27.91
C LEU A 144 7.44 1.07 -27.81
N ALA A 145 6.65 0.04 -28.15
CA ALA A 145 6.98 -1.38 -28.01
C ALA A 145 7.42 -1.77 -26.58
N ARG A 146 6.80 -1.15 -25.57
CA ARG A 146 7.04 -1.42 -24.14
C ARG A 146 5.80 -1.98 -23.48
N THR A 147 6.00 -2.87 -22.51
CA THR A 147 4.91 -3.38 -21.66
C THR A 147 4.40 -2.26 -20.75
N PRO A 148 3.09 -1.93 -20.78
CA PRO A 148 2.53 -0.93 -19.88
C PRO A 148 2.46 -1.46 -18.45
N VAL A 149 3.00 -0.71 -17.49
CA VAL A 149 2.80 -0.94 -16.06
C VAL A 149 2.10 0.28 -15.46
N LEU A 150 0.92 0.09 -14.88
CA LEU A 150 0.12 1.18 -14.34
C LEU A 150 -0.05 0.96 -12.83
N ALA A 151 0.54 1.82 -12.01
CA ALA A 151 0.51 1.69 -10.54
C ALA A 151 -0.29 2.82 -9.91
N ASP A 152 -1.15 2.52 -8.94
CA ASP A 152 -1.94 3.56 -8.28
C ASP A 152 -2.57 3.13 -6.95
N THR A 153 -2.56 4.02 -5.95
CA THR A 153 -3.12 3.77 -4.61
C THR A 153 -4.63 4.00 -4.51
N ARG A 154 -5.23 4.68 -5.49
CA ARG A 154 -6.67 5.00 -5.60
C ARG A 154 -7.42 4.04 -6.53
N SER A 155 -6.73 3.06 -7.09
CA SER A 155 -7.33 2.05 -7.96
C SER A 155 -8.06 0.93 -7.20
N LEU A 156 -7.81 0.76 -5.90
CA LEU A 156 -8.43 -0.31 -5.08
C LEU A 156 -9.97 -0.28 -5.11
N GLY A 157 -10.58 0.90 -5.14
CA GLY A 157 -12.04 1.03 -5.19
C GLY A 157 -12.68 0.54 -6.50
N ARG A 158 -11.89 0.36 -7.55
CA ARG A 158 -12.36 0.06 -8.92
C ARG A 158 -11.58 -1.03 -9.64
N VAL A 159 -10.87 -1.89 -8.91
CA VAL A 159 -10.09 -3.00 -9.50
C VAL A 159 -10.94 -3.89 -10.41
N ILE A 160 -12.15 -4.24 -9.98
CA ILE A 160 -13.09 -5.05 -10.77
C ILE A 160 -13.42 -4.37 -12.10
N ALA A 161 -13.73 -3.06 -12.05
CA ALA A 161 -14.07 -2.28 -13.24
C ALA A 161 -12.88 -2.13 -14.20
N ILE A 162 -11.67 -1.88 -13.67
CA ILE A 162 -10.44 -1.80 -14.47
C ILE A 162 -10.19 -3.16 -15.15
N LYS A 163 -10.27 -4.27 -14.42
CA LYS A 163 -10.04 -5.60 -14.99
C LYS A 163 -11.06 -5.98 -16.07
N ALA A 164 -12.31 -5.56 -15.91
CA ALA A 164 -13.36 -5.80 -16.90
C ALA A 164 -13.08 -5.07 -18.23
N ASP A 165 -12.60 -3.82 -18.17
CA ASP A 165 -12.36 -2.99 -19.35
C ASP A 165 -10.95 -3.18 -19.96
N PHE A 166 -9.98 -3.61 -19.14
CA PHE A 166 -8.57 -3.75 -19.50
C PHE A 166 -8.02 -5.09 -19.02
N PRO A 167 -8.08 -6.16 -19.84
CA PRO A 167 -7.45 -7.41 -19.49
C PRO A 167 -5.93 -7.27 -19.42
N GLY A 168 -5.31 -8.10 -18.60
CA GLY A 168 -3.88 -8.09 -18.33
C GLY A 168 -3.60 -8.74 -16.99
N LEU A 169 -2.45 -8.43 -16.40
CA LEU A 169 -2.05 -8.92 -15.08
C LEU A 169 -2.43 -7.91 -14.00
N HIS A 170 -3.42 -8.23 -13.16
CA HIS A 170 -3.82 -7.39 -12.03
C HIS A 170 -3.23 -7.88 -10.72
N ILE A 171 -2.33 -7.08 -10.15
CA ILE A 171 -1.62 -7.37 -8.91
C ILE A 171 -2.13 -6.46 -7.81
N VAL A 172 -2.61 -7.02 -6.71
CA VAL A 172 -2.92 -6.27 -5.49
C VAL A 172 -1.73 -6.36 -4.53
N LEU A 173 -1.22 -5.20 -4.11
CA LEU A 173 -0.18 -5.10 -3.10
C LEU A 173 -0.82 -4.98 -1.72
N TYR A 174 -0.42 -5.88 -0.84
CA TYR A 174 -0.82 -5.93 0.55
C TYR A 174 0.37 -5.64 1.46
N ARG A 175 0.11 -4.86 2.51
CA ARG A 175 1.02 -4.67 3.64
C ARG A 175 0.20 -4.73 4.91
N ASN A 176 0.78 -5.24 5.99
CA ASN A 176 0.18 -5.25 7.31
C ASN A 176 -0.42 -3.89 7.66
N LEU A 177 -1.72 -3.88 7.98
CA LEU A 177 -2.48 -2.66 8.19
C LEU A 177 -1.97 -1.84 9.39
N PHE A 178 -1.48 -2.49 10.45
CA PHE A 178 -0.92 -1.75 11.58
C PHE A 178 0.39 -1.05 11.20
N GLN A 179 1.27 -1.70 10.43
CA GLN A 179 2.49 -1.04 9.94
C GLN A 179 2.19 0.10 8.95
N GLN A 180 1.17 -0.05 8.11
CA GLN A 180 0.69 1.04 7.25
C GLN A 180 0.20 2.21 8.11
N TRP A 181 -0.62 1.95 9.14
CA TRP A 181 -1.09 2.96 10.08
C TRP A 181 0.06 3.69 10.78
N CYS A 182 1.06 2.97 11.28
CA CYS A 182 2.26 3.59 11.84
C CYS A 182 2.92 4.56 10.84
N SER A 183 2.96 4.20 9.55
CA SER A 183 3.48 5.11 8.54
C SER A 183 2.59 6.33 8.31
N TYR A 184 1.27 6.22 8.44
CA TYR A 184 0.35 7.37 8.39
C TYR A 184 0.58 8.29 9.60
N SER A 185 0.65 7.72 10.81
CA SER A 185 0.90 8.46 12.04
C SER A 185 2.21 9.26 11.98
N GLU A 186 3.29 8.64 11.51
CA GLU A 186 4.58 9.30 11.35
C GLU A 186 4.55 10.44 10.33
N GLN A 187 3.84 10.29 9.21
CA GLN A 187 3.70 11.39 8.24
C GLN A 187 2.97 12.59 8.85
N LEU A 188 1.90 12.34 9.61
CA LEU A 188 1.21 13.40 10.33
C LEU A 188 2.12 14.07 11.37
N ALA A 189 2.96 13.29 12.06
CA ALA A 189 3.94 13.82 13.02
C ALA A 189 4.97 14.74 12.34
N HIS A 190 5.33 14.46 11.09
CA HIS A 190 6.14 15.32 10.23
C HIS A 190 5.32 16.37 9.47
N HIS A 191 4.16 16.78 9.99
CA HIS A 191 3.29 17.82 9.43
C HIS A 191 2.79 17.56 8.00
N ASN A 192 2.72 16.29 7.59
CA ASN A 192 2.10 15.88 6.33
C ASN A 192 0.73 15.23 6.61
N PRO A 193 -0.37 16.00 6.62
CA PRO A 193 -1.70 15.47 6.91
C PRO A 193 -2.31 14.69 5.74
N TYR A 194 -1.66 14.72 4.57
CA TYR A 194 -2.18 14.22 3.31
C TYR A 194 -2.81 12.83 3.41
N PHE A 195 -2.10 11.87 3.99
CA PHE A 195 -2.59 10.48 4.08
C PHE A 195 -3.85 10.36 4.94
N MET A 196 -3.93 11.11 6.05
CA MET A 196 -5.16 11.14 6.86
C MET A 196 -6.32 11.77 6.08
N GLU A 197 -6.04 12.85 5.35
CA GLU A 197 -7.02 13.51 4.51
C GLU A 197 -7.51 12.61 3.37
N THR A 198 -6.66 11.75 2.79
CA THR A 198 -7.10 10.79 1.77
C THR A 198 -8.12 9.80 2.29
N ILE A 199 -8.02 9.31 3.55
CA ILE A 199 -9.04 8.45 4.16
C ILE A 199 -10.39 9.16 4.16
N LYS A 200 -10.39 10.41 4.65
CA LYS A 200 -11.59 11.24 4.73
C LYS A 200 -12.18 11.49 3.34
N ARG A 201 -11.36 11.93 2.39
CA ARG A 201 -11.77 12.22 1.00
C ARG A 201 -12.37 10.98 0.34
N THR A 202 -11.72 9.82 0.43
CA THR A 202 -12.25 8.56 -0.12
C THR A 202 -13.64 8.23 0.43
N ILE A 203 -13.83 8.35 1.74
CA ILE A 203 -15.12 8.06 2.39
C ILE A 203 -16.20 9.10 2.01
N GLU A 204 -15.83 10.38 1.93
CA GLU A 204 -16.76 11.48 1.64
C GLU A 204 -17.15 11.58 0.15
N SER A 205 -16.23 11.24 -0.75
CA SER A 205 -16.42 11.32 -2.20
C SER A 205 -17.25 10.17 -2.79
N SER A 206 -17.56 9.12 -2.03
CA SER A 206 -18.49 8.07 -2.43
C SER A 206 -19.71 8.05 -1.51
N PRO A 207 -20.54 9.12 -1.53
CA PRO A 207 -21.59 9.31 -0.54
C PRO A 207 -22.66 8.24 -0.61
N GLU A 208 -22.80 7.51 -1.72
CA GLU A 208 -23.82 6.48 -1.94
C GLU A 208 -23.45 5.09 -1.39
N ASP A 209 -22.18 4.82 -1.12
CA ASP A 209 -21.77 3.53 -0.56
C ASP A 209 -22.29 3.38 0.89
N ARG A 210 -23.02 2.29 1.14
CA ARG A 210 -23.65 2.00 2.44
C ARG A 210 -22.61 1.92 3.55
N PHE A 211 -21.49 1.26 3.31
CA PHE A 211 -20.46 1.05 4.33
C PHE A 211 -19.75 2.37 4.65
N PHE A 212 -19.50 3.21 3.66
CA PHE A 212 -18.91 4.54 3.87
C PHE A 212 -19.87 5.49 4.60
N LYS A 213 -21.19 5.39 4.36
CA LYS A 213 -22.21 6.07 5.18
C LYS A 213 -22.09 5.65 6.65
N LEU A 214 -21.97 4.34 6.93
CA LEU A 214 -21.82 3.83 8.31
C LEU A 214 -20.52 4.28 8.97
N LEU A 215 -19.39 4.23 8.25
CA LEU A 215 -18.10 4.70 8.77
C LEU A 215 -18.16 6.15 9.24
N ARG A 216 -18.76 7.06 8.46
CA ARG A 216 -18.92 8.48 8.83
C ARG A 216 -19.78 8.68 10.08
N GLN A 217 -20.80 7.84 10.26
CA GLN A 217 -21.71 7.93 11.40
C GLN A 217 -21.06 7.42 12.70
N ILE A 218 -20.31 6.33 12.62
CA ILE A 218 -19.73 5.67 13.80
C ILE A 218 -18.40 6.31 14.19
N PHE A 219 -17.60 6.72 13.20
CA PHE A 219 -16.26 7.27 13.39
C PHE A 219 -16.13 8.62 12.65
N PRO A 220 -16.77 9.68 13.15
CA PRO A 220 -16.69 10.99 12.52
C PRO A 220 -15.24 11.48 12.46
N LEU A 221 -14.82 11.95 11.29
CA LEU A 221 -13.46 12.43 11.02
C LEU A 221 -13.42 13.95 11.01
N GLY A 222 -12.72 14.53 11.99
CA GLY A 222 -12.51 15.96 12.13
C GLY A 222 -11.29 16.47 11.35
N ARG A 223 -10.49 17.32 12.00
CA ARG A 223 -9.14 17.67 11.54
C ARG A 223 -8.18 16.53 11.94
N PRO A 224 -7.26 16.10 11.08
CA PRO A 224 -6.27 15.08 11.43
C PRO A 224 -5.53 15.41 12.74
N SER A 225 -5.47 14.43 13.65
CA SER A 225 -4.73 14.50 14.92
C SER A 225 -4.05 13.16 15.19
N LEU A 226 -2.85 13.21 15.77
CA LEU A 226 -2.06 12.02 16.13
C LEU A 226 -2.77 11.12 17.15
N THR A 227 -3.62 11.71 17.98
CA THR A 227 -4.32 11.03 19.07
C THR A 227 -5.75 10.61 18.72
N ASP A 228 -6.24 10.95 17.53
CA ASP A 228 -7.62 10.64 17.13
C ASP A 228 -7.73 9.19 16.65
N ALA A 229 -8.22 8.33 17.54
CA ALA A 229 -8.44 6.91 17.25
C ALA A 229 -9.51 6.68 16.17
N ASN A 230 -10.41 7.64 15.88
CA ASN A 230 -11.40 7.46 14.81
C ASN A 230 -10.74 7.33 13.44
N TYR A 231 -9.65 8.05 13.18
CA TYR A 231 -8.87 7.86 11.95
C TYR A 231 -8.30 6.45 11.83
N PHE A 232 -7.83 5.86 12.94
CA PHE A 232 -7.36 4.47 12.94
C PHE A 232 -8.49 3.49 12.59
N TYR A 233 -9.64 3.59 13.26
CA TYR A 233 -10.75 2.68 12.98
C TYR A 233 -11.30 2.85 11.56
N CYS A 234 -11.47 4.08 11.09
CA CYS A 234 -11.83 4.36 9.69
C CYS A 234 -10.81 3.78 8.73
N PHE A 235 -9.51 3.98 8.99
CA PHE A 235 -8.43 3.40 8.19
C PHE A 235 -8.58 1.87 8.11
N VAL A 236 -8.61 1.17 9.23
CA VAL A 236 -8.65 -0.30 9.24
C VAL A 236 -9.90 -0.82 8.52
N LEU A 237 -11.07 -0.29 8.87
CA LEU A 237 -12.33 -0.78 8.33
C LEU A 237 -12.51 -0.47 6.85
N LEU A 238 -12.06 0.72 6.39
CA LEU A 238 -12.03 1.04 4.96
C LEU A 238 -11.19 0.00 4.20
N HIS A 239 -10.00 -0.32 4.68
CA HIS A 239 -9.10 -1.24 3.97
C HIS A 239 -9.61 -2.68 4.00
N LEU A 240 -10.12 -3.16 5.14
CA LEU A 240 -10.73 -4.48 5.22
C LEU A 240 -11.93 -4.58 4.26
N TYR A 241 -12.77 -3.54 4.19
CA TYR A 241 -13.88 -3.50 3.23
C TYR A 241 -13.37 -3.56 1.78
N LEU A 242 -12.36 -2.77 1.41
CA LEU A 242 -11.77 -2.81 0.07
C LEU A 242 -11.17 -4.19 -0.26
N TYR A 243 -10.42 -4.79 0.66
CA TYR A 243 -9.83 -6.11 0.47
C TYR A 243 -10.88 -7.21 0.29
N ALA A 244 -12.02 -7.10 0.99
CA ALA A 244 -13.15 -8.00 0.78
C ALA A 244 -13.64 -8.00 -0.68
N GLN A 245 -13.64 -6.82 -1.32
CA GLN A 245 -14.15 -6.63 -2.68
C GLN A 245 -13.13 -7.08 -3.75
N VAL A 246 -11.85 -6.77 -3.58
CA VAL A 246 -10.86 -6.93 -4.67
C VAL A 246 -10.20 -8.29 -4.75
N ALA A 247 -10.30 -9.13 -3.71
CA ALA A 247 -9.53 -10.37 -3.59
C ALA A 247 -9.73 -11.34 -4.76
N GLU A 248 -10.96 -11.46 -5.27
CA GLU A 248 -11.28 -12.36 -6.39
C GLU A 248 -10.94 -11.75 -7.76
N ALA A 249 -10.92 -10.42 -7.85
CA ALA A 249 -10.55 -9.73 -9.07
C ALA A 249 -9.03 -9.74 -9.30
N ALA A 250 -8.22 -9.81 -8.25
CA ALA A 250 -6.77 -9.87 -8.38
C ALA A 250 -6.32 -11.21 -9.01
N ASP A 251 -5.41 -11.16 -9.98
CA ASP A 251 -4.73 -12.35 -10.48
C ASP A 251 -3.62 -12.83 -9.54
N MET A 252 -3.14 -11.91 -8.70
CA MET A 252 -2.15 -12.16 -7.66
C MET A 252 -2.29 -11.13 -6.53
N VAL A 253 -2.14 -11.58 -5.29
CA VAL A 253 -1.93 -10.70 -4.13
C VAL A 253 -0.49 -10.87 -3.67
N ILE A 254 0.26 -9.77 -3.63
CA ILE A 254 1.63 -9.74 -3.11
C ILE A 254 1.61 -9.19 -1.70
N ASP A 255 2.00 -10.02 -0.73
CA ASP A 255 2.26 -9.59 0.64
C ASP A 255 3.70 -9.02 0.73
N VAL A 256 3.79 -7.70 0.84
CA VAL A 256 5.07 -7.00 0.91
C VAL A 256 5.84 -7.34 2.19
N ASN A 257 5.15 -7.63 3.30
CA ASN A 257 5.83 -8.05 4.52
C ASN A 257 6.47 -9.42 4.37
N ALA A 258 5.80 -10.34 3.66
CA ALA A 258 6.39 -11.63 3.31
C ALA A 258 7.55 -11.47 2.31
N LEU A 259 7.45 -10.58 1.31
CA LEU A 259 8.56 -10.29 0.40
C LEU A 259 9.83 -9.86 1.14
N GLU A 260 9.70 -9.06 2.20
CA GLU A 260 10.82 -8.57 3.01
C GLU A 260 11.55 -9.67 3.79
N CYS A 261 10.82 -10.70 4.22
CA CYS A 261 11.32 -11.66 5.23
C CYS A 261 11.51 -13.08 4.69
N ASP A 262 10.85 -13.45 3.59
CA ASP A 262 10.87 -14.79 3.02
C ASP A 262 11.42 -14.79 1.59
N ARG A 263 12.66 -15.28 1.46
CA ARG A 263 13.36 -15.40 0.17
C ARG A 263 12.67 -16.38 -0.79
N SER A 264 12.06 -17.44 -0.27
CA SER A 264 11.37 -18.45 -1.08
C SER A 264 10.07 -17.88 -1.61
N TYR A 265 9.29 -17.19 -0.76
CA TYR A 265 8.11 -16.45 -1.18
C TYR A 265 8.44 -15.41 -2.25
N ARG A 266 9.49 -14.61 -2.03
CA ARG A 266 9.95 -13.62 -3.01
C ARG A 266 10.26 -14.23 -4.38
N ARG A 267 11.03 -15.32 -4.42
CA ARG A 267 11.33 -16.03 -5.68
C ARG A 267 10.08 -16.58 -6.36
N ALA A 268 9.12 -17.07 -5.58
CA ALA A 268 7.86 -17.55 -6.12
C ALA A 268 7.02 -16.42 -6.72
N VAL A 269 7.02 -15.23 -6.12
CA VAL A 269 6.36 -14.04 -6.66
C VAL A 269 7.05 -13.56 -7.95
N GLU A 270 8.38 -13.46 -7.95
CA GLU A 270 9.17 -13.11 -9.15
C GLU A 270 8.86 -14.09 -10.30
N GLY A 271 8.85 -15.40 -10.02
CA GLY A 271 8.50 -16.43 -10.99
C GLY A 271 7.07 -16.30 -11.53
N GLN A 272 6.09 -16.05 -10.67
CA GLN A 272 4.70 -15.84 -11.11
C GLN A 272 4.52 -14.61 -12.01
N ILE A 273 5.25 -13.52 -11.75
CA ILE A 273 5.21 -12.33 -12.61
C ILE A 273 5.81 -12.67 -13.98
N VAL A 274 6.95 -13.36 -14.02
CA VAL A 274 7.57 -13.82 -15.27
C VAL A 274 6.60 -14.73 -16.04
N ASP A 275 6.00 -15.71 -15.38
CA ASP A 275 5.11 -16.69 -16.02
C ASP A 275 3.84 -16.04 -16.58
N LYS A 276 3.29 -15.05 -15.88
CA LYS A 276 2.02 -14.38 -16.27
C LYS A 276 2.21 -13.22 -17.26
N SER A 277 3.36 -12.56 -17.27
CA SER A 277 3.56 -11.33 -18.07
C SER A 277 4.77 -11.35 -19.00
N GLY A 278 5.71 -12.29 -18.80
CA GLY A 278 7.01 -12.29 -19.48
C GLY A 278 8.02 -11.30 -18.89
N VAL A 279 7.61 -10.44 -17.95
CA VAL A 279 8.47 -9.42 -17.34
C VAL A 279 9.34 -10.03 -16.23
N ASN A 280 10.66 -9.94 -16.41
CA ASN A 280 11.64 -10.44 -15.44
C ASN A 280 12.01 -9.40 -14.39
N ILE A 281 11.29 -9.42 -13.27
CA ILE A 281 11.47 -8.48 -12.15
C ILE A 281 12.36 -9.06 -11.04
N ASP A 282 13.12 -8.19 -10.39
CA ASP A 282 13.97 -8.52 -9.24
C ASP A 282 13.57 -7.70 -8.01
N PHE A 283 13.24 -8.39 -6.91
CA PHE A 283 12.87 -7.82 -5.61
C PHE A 283 13.96 -8.01 -4.54
N ALA A 284 15.20 -8.38 -4.92
CA ALA A 284 16.26 -8.73 -3.98
C ALA A 284 16.61 -7.63 -2.97
N ASP A 285 16.44 -6.35 -3.33
CA ASP A 285 16.79 -5.19 -2.52
C ASP A 285 15.65 -4.63 -1.67
N VAL A 286 14.56 -5.39 -1.51
CA VAL A 286 13.46 -5.05 -0.60
C VAL A 286 14.00 -4.78 0.82
N LYS A 287 13.52 -3.71 1.44
CA LYS A 287 13.94 -3.30 2.79
C LYS A 287 12.76 -3.17 3.71
N LYS A 288 12.89 -3.76 4.90
CA LYS A 288 11.95 -3.55 5.99
C LYS A 288 12.12 -2.14 6.56
N SER A 289 11.01 -1.42 6.67
CA SER A 289 10.92 -0.19 7.46
C SER A 289 9.72 -0.26 8.37
N ILE A 290 9.91 0.08 9.64
CA ILE A 290 8.83 0.22 10.61
C ILE A 290 8.81 1.67 11.06
N ALA A 291 7.61 2.24 11.13
CA ALA A 291 7.33 3.53 11.74
C ALA A 291 6.60 3.32 13.08
N PHE A 292 6.33 4.40 13.81
CA PHE A 292 5.63 4.34 15.10
C PHE A 292 4.23 4.92 15.00
N SER A 293 3.30 4.38 15.82
CA SER A 293 1.97 4.95 15.98
C SER A 293 1.88 5.75 17.26
N PHE A 294 1.38 6.97 17.16
CA PHE A 294 1.17 7.88 18.29
C PHE A 294 -0.26 7.81 18.85
N THR A 295 -1.10 6.96 18.28
CA THR A 295 -2.53 6.91 18.60
C THR A 295 -2.77 5.99 19.80
N PRO A 296 -3.44 6.48 20.87
CA PRO A 296 -3.75 5.67 22.03
C PRO A 296 -4.95 4.75 21.74
N LEU A 297 -4.67 3.48 21.39
CA LEU A 297 -5.69 2.52 20.96
C LEU A 297 -6.18 1.57 22.08
N GLY A 298 -5.49 1.53 23.23
CA GLY A 298 -5.85 0.68 24.37
C GLY A 298 -5.21 -0.71 24.32
N SER A 299 -5.94 -1.74 24.76
CA SER A 299 -5.50 -3.14 24.63
C SER A 299 -5.89 -3.73 23.28
N VAL A 300 -5.25 -4.85 22.89
CA VAL A 300 -5.63 -5.61 21.69
C VAL A 300 -7.10 -6.05 21.76
N GLU A 301 -7.57 -6.46 22.94
CA GLU A 301 -8.98 -6.79 23.20
C GLU A 301 -9.89 -5.59 22.92
N SER A 302 -9.57 -4.41 23.45
CA SER A 302 -10.34 -3.19 23.21
C SER A 302 -10.42 -2.83 21.72
N VAL A 303 -9.31 -2.94 20.98
CA VAL A 303 -9.28 -2.73 19.54
C VAL A 303 -10.15 -3.76 18.81
N SER A 304 -10.00 -5.04 19.13
CA SER A 304 -10.77 -6.13 18.54
C SER A 304 -12.27 -5.96 18.78
N THR A 305 -12.67 -5.67 20.01
CA THR A 305 -14.09 -5.42 20.38
C THR A 305 -14.65 -4.21 19.64
N ARG A 306 -13.86 -3.14 19.45
CA ARG A 306 -14.34 -1.95 18.75
C ARG A 306 -14.48 -2.16 17.24
N LEU A 307 -13.71 -3.08 16.65
CA LEU A 307 -13.81 -3.44 15.24
C LEU A 307 -14.90 -4.48 14.93
N SER A 308 -15.22 -5.37 15.89
CA SER A 308 -15.93 -6.62 15.62
C SER A 308 -17.25 -6.45 14.86
N ALA A 309 -18.15 -5.58 15.31
CA ALA A 309 -19.47 -5.43 14.69
C ALA A 309 -19.39 -5.00 13.21
N MET A 310 -18.43 -4.15 12.86
CA MET A 310 -18.25 -3.70 11.46
C MET A 310 -17.47 -4.72 10.64
N VAL A 311 -16.53 -5.45 11.24
CA VAL A 311 -15.86 -6.58 10.59
C VAL A 311 -16.86 -7.69 10.26
N ASP A 312 -17.78 -8.00 11.17
CA ASP A 312 -18.84 -8.99 10.94
C ASP A 312 -19.74 -8.57 9.77
N ASP A 313 -20.09 -7.27 9.67
CA ASP A 313 -20.82 -6.72 8.52
C ASP A 313 -20.02 -6.85 7.21
N ILE A 314 -18.72 -6.55 7.21
CA ILE A 314 -17.84 -6.74 6.04
C ILE A 314 -17.83 -8.22 5.62
N LEU A 315 -17.63 -9.14 6.56
CA LEU A 315 -17.55 -10.57 6.28
C LEU A 315 -18.87 -11.14 5.77
N ALA A 316 -20.00 -10.68 6.31
CA ALA A 316 -21.33 -11.08 5.89
C ALA A 316 -21.66 -10.64 4.45
N HIS A 317 -21.11 -9.50 4.02
CA HIS A 317 -21.35 -8.92 2.69
C HIS A 317 -20.16 -9.08 1.71
N ALA A 318 -19.11 -9.78 2.11
CA ALA A 318 -17.97 -10.04 1.24
C ALA A 318 -18.42 -10.89 0.03
N PRO A 319 -18.11 -10.47 -1.21
CA PRO A 319 -18.63 -11.10 -2.42
C PRO A 319 -18.15 -12.55 -2.60
N SER A 320 -17.03 -12.93 -1.99
CA SER A 320 -16.40 -14.23 -2.22
C SER A 320 -15.72 -14.81 -0.98
N ALA A 321 -15.45 -16.11 -1.03
CA ALA A 321 -14.68 -16.79 0.00
C ALA A 321 -13.24 -16.28 0.07
N ALA A 322 -12.64 -15.94 -1.08
CA ALA A 322 -11.32 -15.32 -1.15
C ALA A 322 -11.31 -13.95 -0.45
N GLY A 323 -12.36 -13.13 -0.66
CA GLY A 323 -12.54 -11.85 0.04
C GLY A 323 -12.61 -12.02 1.55
N ARG A 324 -13.43 -12.96 2.05
CA ARG A 324 -13.53 -13.27 3.49
C ARG A 324 -12.20 -13.72 4.08
N ALA A 325 -11.51 -14.64 3.40
CA ALA A 325 -10.21 -15.14 3.84
C ALA A 325 -9.17 -14.02 3.90
N PHE A 326 -9.19 -13.10 2.92
CA PHE A 326 -8.27 -11.96 2.92
C PHE A 326 -8.55 -10.99 4.07
N VAL A 327 -9.82 -10.67 4.33
CA VAL A 327 -10.21 -9.84 5.49
C VAL A 327 -9.75 -10.48 6.80
N GLN A 328 -10.00 -11.78 6.99
CA GLN A 328 -9.60 -12.49 8.20
C GLN A 328 -8.08 -12.52 8.38
N LYS A 329 -7.32 -12.80 7.32
CA LYS A 329 -5.85 -12.73 7.34
C LYS A 329 -5.38 -11.32 7.73
N ALA A 330 -5.89 -10.29 7.05
CA ALA A 330 -5.45 -8.92 7.26
C ALA A 330 -5.78 -8.40 8.67
N LEU A 331 -6.93 -8.78 9.23
CA LEU A 331 -7.30 -8.45 10.60
C LEU A 331 -6.44 -9.19 11.62
N GLY A 332 -6.23 -10.50 11.44
CA GLY A 332 -5.37 -11.29 12.32
C GLY A 332 -3.95 -10.73 12.37
N GLU A 333 -3.36 -10.47 11.21
CA GLU A 333 -2.01 -9.90 11.13
C GLU A 333 -1.93 -8.49 11.72
N LEU A 334 -2.98 -7.67 11.58
CA LEU A 334 -3.05 -6.36 12.24
C LEU A 334 -3.01 -6.51 13.77
N LEU A 335 -3.82 -7.41 14.32
CA LEU A 335 -3.90 -7.61 15.77
C LEU A 335 -2.59 -8.19 16.32
N ASP A 336 -1.99 -9.16 15.63
CA ASP A 336 -0.70 -9.76 16.00
C ASP A 336 0.47 -8.75 15.93
N GLU A 337 0.48 -7.87 14.94
CA GLU A 337 1.47 -6.79 14.85
C GLU A 337 1.22 -5.73 15.94
N TYR A 338 -0.03 -5.39 16.21
CA TYR A 338 -0.38 -4.44 17.26
C TYR A 338 -0.02 -4.97 18.67
N GLU A 339 -0.25 -6.25 18.93
CA GLU A 339 0.18 -6.89 20.18
C GLU A 339 1.69 -6.81 20.37
N ARG A 340 2.46 -7.14 19.33
CA ARG A 340 3.92 -7.00 19.34
C ARG A 340 4.33 -5.54 19.55
N TYR A 341 3.66 -4.60 18.90
CA TYR A 341 3.91 -3.18 19.11
C TYR A 341 3.69 -2.77 20.56
N MET A 342 2.57 -3.17 21.18
CA MET A 342 2.28 -2.89 22.58
C MET A 342 3.34 -3.50 23.52
N PHE A 343 3.83 -4.69 23.21
CA PHE A 343 4.91 -5.31 23.97
C PHE A 343 6.24 -4.54 23.87
N TYR A 344 6.65 -4.14 22.66
CA TYR A 344 7.95 -3.49 22.45
C TYR A 344 7.94 -1.98 22.75
N ALA A 345 6.84 -1.30 22.45
CA ALA A 345 6.74 0.15 22.49
C ALA A 345 5.76 0.66 23.54
N GLY A 346 4.89 -0.18 24.12
CA GLY A 346 3.87 0.26 25.09
C GLY A 346 4.45 0.94 26.33
N ALA A 347 5.62 0.49 26.80
CA ALA A 347 6.33 1.16 27.88
C ALA A 347 6.76 2.58 27.47
N LEU A 348 7.33 2.76 26.28
CA LEU A 348 7.78 4.06 25.75
C LEU A 348 6.60 4.99 25.37
N ALA A 349 5.52 4.44 24.83
CA ALA A 349 4.32 5.19 24.46
C ALA A 349 3.62 5.81 25.68
N ASN A 350 3.65 5.12 26.83
CA ASN A 350 3.16 5.67 28.10
C ASN A 350 4.04 6.81 28.65
N TYR A 351 5.32 6.86 28.29
CA TYR A 351 6.20 7.99 28.63
C TYR A 351 6.08 9.16 27.64
N ALA A 352 5.73 8.89 26.38
CA ALA A 352 5.62 9.90 25.32
C ALA A 352 4.29 10.68 25.31
N ALA A 353 3.31 10.27 26.13
CA ALA A 353 2.04 11.00 26.28
C ALA A 353 2.01 11.80 27.59
N PRO A 354 2.36 13.10 27.56
CA PRO A 354 1.62 14.04 28.40
C PRO A 354 1.38 15.40 27.71
N ASP A 355 0.18 15.95 27.95
CA ASP A 355 -0.21 17.36 27.84
C ASP A 355 0.73 18.27 27.02
N GLY A 356 0.51 18.28 25.71
CA GLY A 356 0.57 19.48 24.86
C GLY A 356 1.91 20.20 24.64
N MET A 357 3.01 19.89 25.34
CA MET A 357 4.25 20.67 25.24
C MET A 357 5.42 19.99 24.51
N LEU A 358 5.36 18.69 24.24
CA LEU A 358 6.57 17.91 23.88
C LEU A 358 6.73 17.49 22.42
N ALA A 359 5.90 17.92 21.46
CA ALA A 359 6.07 17.41 20.09
C ALA A 359 7.44 17.77 19.46
N GLN A 360 7.96 18.96 19.77
CA GLN A 360 9.23 19.45 19.21
C GLN A 360 10.46 18.95 20.00
N GLU A 361 10.34 18.83 21.31
CA GLU A 361 11.39 18.22 22.15
C GLU A 361 11.45 16.70 21.93
N PHE A 362 10.31 16.03 21.76
CA PHE A 362 10.26 14.62 21.38
C PHE A 362 10.83 14.40 19.99
N ASP A 363 10.55 15.25 18.98
CA ASP A 363 11.17 15.08 17.65
C ASP A 363 12.69 15.29 17.71
N ASN A 364 13.17 16.22 18.54
CA ASN A 364 14.60 16.41 18.76
C ASN A 364 15.26 15.22 19.47
N GLU A 365 14.64 14.71 20.54
CA GLU A 365 15.11 13.54 21.30
C GLU A 365 15.01 12.26 20.47
N TRP A 366 13.95 12.11 19.69
CA TRP A 366 13.75 10.95 18.81
C TRP A 366 14.73 10.95 17.65
N GLN A 367 14.96 12.10 17.00
CA GLN A 367 16.00 12.22 16.00
C GLN A 367 17.39 11.98 16.59
N GLN A 368 17.63 12.39 17.84
CA GLN A 368 18.86 12.10 18.53
C GLN A 368 19.01 10.60 18.81
N LEU A 369 18.00 9.94 19.36
CA LEU A 369 17.99 8.50 19.62
C LEU A 369 18.17 7.70 18.33
N ASN A 370 17.52 8.10 17.24
CA ASN A 370 17.67 7.43 15.94
C ASN A 370 19.09 7.63 15.38
N ARG A 371 19.68 8.82 15.51
CA ARG A 371 21.10 9.06 15.15
C ARG A 371 22.03 8.19 16.00
N GLU A 372 21.79 8.09 17.30
CA GLU A 372 22.57 7.26 18.20
C GLU A 372 22.45 5.77 17.86
N MET A 373 21.23 5.26 17.63
CA MET A 373 20.99 3.89 17.20
C MET A 373 21.66 3.56 15.85
N GLN A 374 21.58 4.46 14.86
CA GLN A 374 22.27 4.29 13.59
C GLN A 374 23.79 4.32 13.76
N SER A 375 24.32 5.18 14.64
CA SER A 375 25.76 5.22 14.95
C SER A 375 26.25 3.94 15.60
N VAL A 376 25.44 3.32 16.47
CA VAL A 376 25.73 2.04 17.13
C VAL A 376 25.73 0.89 16.11
N LEU A 377 24.75 0.87 15.20
CA LEU A 377 24.64 -0.12 14.13
C LEU A 377 25.77 -0.02 13.10
N GLN A 378 26.31 1.18 12.88
CA GLN A 378 27.42 1.44 11.95
C GLN A 378 28.80 1.44 12.63
N SER A 379 28.86 1.32 13.97
CA SER A 379 30.11 1.36 14.71
C SER A 379 30.96 0.11 14.48
N THR A 380 32.21 0.30 14.04
CA THR A 380 33.23 -0.75 13.95
C THR A 380 33.94 -1.01 15.28
N SER A 381 33.60 -0.24 16.33
CA SER A 381 34.19 -0.39 17.66
C SER A 381 33.71 -1.68 18.33
N TRP A 382 34.66 -2.56 18.64
CA TRP A 382 34.39 -3.83 19.31
C TRP A 382 33.77 -3.66 20.71
N ARG A 383 34.02 -2.53 21.39
CA ARG A 383 33.47 -2.25 22.73
C ARG A 383 31.98 -1.94 22.72
N VAL A 384 31.45 -1.38 21.64
CA VAL A 384 30.03 -1.04 21.48
C VAL A 384 29.23 -2.23 20.96
N THR A 385 29.84 -3.06 20.11
CA THR A 385 29.16 -4.20 19.47
C THR A 385 29.24 -5.51 20.26
N ALA A 386 30.12 -5.62 21.28
CA ALA A 386 30.27 -6.84 22.08
C ALA A 386 29.04 -7.22 22.93
N PRO A 387 28.35 -6.30 23.63
CA PRO A 387 27.15 -6.65 24.39
C PRO A 387 26.00 -7.15 23.49
N LEU A 388 25.84 -6.55 22.30
CA LEU A 388 24.79 -6.91 21.35
C LEU A 388 25.04 -8.25 20.64
N ARG A 389 26.32 -8.65 20.46
CA ARG A 389 26.67 -10.01 19.99
C ARG A 389 26.36 -11.09 21.05
N GLY A 390 26.47 -10.75 22.34
CA GLY A 390 26.04 -11.62 23.44
C GLY A 390 24.55 -11.93 23.38
N VAL A 391 23.71 -10.91 23.17
CA VAL A 391 22.25 -11.08 23.01
C VAL A 391 21.90 -11.87 21.75
N LYS A 392 22.60 -11.63 20.63
CA LYS A 392 22.40 -12.38 19.38
C LYS A 392 22.79 -13.87 19.48
N ASN A 393 23.78 -14.20 20.31
CA ASN A 393 24.18 -15.59 20.57
C ASN A 393 23.25 -16.27 21.58
N TRP A 394 22.67 -15.51 22.52
CA TRP A 394 21.64 -16.01 23.43
C TRP A 394 20.31 -16.32 22.73
N LEU A 395 19.96 -15.56 21.69
CA LEU A 395 18.78 -15.83 20.84
C LEU A 395 19.00 -16.95 19.80
N ARG A 396 20.19 -17.54 19.74
CA ARG A 396 20.56 -18.62 18.81
C ARG A 396 20.89 -19.95 19.51
N ALA A 397 20.97 -19.94 20.84
CA ALA A 397 20.98 -21.13 21.69
C ALA A 397 19.55 -21.40 22.14
#